data_AF-A0A949HM18-F1
#
_entry.id   AF-A0A949HM18-F1
#
_cell.length_a   1.000
_cell.length_b   1.000
_cell.length_c   1.000
_cell.angle_alpha   90.00
_cell.angle_beta   90.00
_cell.angle_gamma   90.00
#
_symmetry.space_group_name_H-M   'P 1'
#
loop_
_entity.id
_entity.type
_entity.pdbx_description
1 polymer ?
#
loop_
_entity_poly.entity_id
_entity_poly.type
_entity_poly.pdbx_seq_one_letter_code
_entity_poly.pdbx_strand_id
1 'polypeptide(L)'
;FDLVVEGPGDAYLAISPLGRTGPRLTKNQASAIVLLLKFILTTYKPQGSIMPNERASELRRRRHRKAKLTNLKKKLEKASKSEKGIIAAKVRRLSPGAEQLLADWKIS
;
A
#
# COMPACT_ATOMS: atom_id res chain seq x y z
N PHE A 1 5.93 14.88 11.26
CA PHE A 1 5.27 16.19 11.46
C PHE A 1 4.49 16.07 12.74
N ASP A 2 5.14 16.40 13.87
CA ASP A 2 4.48 16.34 15.17
C ASP A 2 3.69 17.63 15.33
N LEU A 3 2.40 17.56 14.96
CA LEU A 3 1.43 18.66 15.04
C LEU A 3 1.02 18.97 16.50
N VAL A 4 1.49 18.17 17.46
CA VAL A 4 1.14 18.24 18.86
C VAL A 4 2.40 18.03 19.69
N VAL A 5 2.72 18.99 20.57
CA VAL A 5 3.84 18.89 21.52
C VAL A 5 3.30 18.82 22.95
N GLU A 6 3.92 17.98 23.78
CA GLU A 6 3.61 17.87 25.21
C GLU A 6 3.99 19.17 25.94
N GLY A 7 3.00 19.83 26.53
CA GLY A 7 3.20 21.00 27.39
C GLY A 7 3.25 20.62 28.87
N PRO A 8 3.66 21.56 29.75
CA PRO A 8 3.68 21.31 31.19
C PRO A 8 2.26 21.06 31.73
N GLY A 9 2.10 19.95 32.46
CA GLY A 9 0.85 19.56 33.11
C GLY A 9 -0.20 19.00 32.14
N ASP A 10 0.03 17.79 31.61
CA ASP A 10 -0.92 16.96 30.85
C ASP A 10 -1.67 17.62 29.67
N ALA A 11 -1.26 18.83 29.29
CA ALA A 11 -1.87 19.66 28.27
C ALA A 11 -1.08 19.54 26.96
N TYR A 12 -1.80 19.31 25.87
CA TYR A 12 -1.21 19.22 24.55
C TYR A 12 -1.42 20.54 23.79
N LEU A 13 -0.34 21.07 23.22
CA LEU A 13 -0.39 22.26 22.38
C LEU A 13 -0.39 21.86 20.91
N ALA A 14 -1.45 22.24 20.19
CA ALA A 14 -1.46 22.13 18.73
C ALA A 14 -0.54 23.21 18.14
N ILE A 15 0.48 22.80 17.41
CA ILE A 15 1.39 23.70 16.71
C ILE A 15 0.94 23.80 15.26
N SER A 16 0.50 24.99 14.87
CA SER A 16 0.22 25.27 13.45
C SER A 16 1.54 25.42 12.68
N PRO A 17 1.60 25.03 11.38
CA PRO A 17 2.80 25.15 10.55
C PRO A 17 3.31 26.59 10.35
N LEU A 18 2.55 27.60 10.80
CA LEU A 18 2.91 29.02 10.82
C LEU A 18 3.50 29.49 12.18
N GLY A 19 3.84 28.57 13.08
CA GLY A 19 4.51 28.88 14.36
C GLY A 19 3.62 29.52 15.43
N ARG A 20 2.30 29.52 15.27
CA ARG A 20 1.36 30.00 16.29
C ARG A 20 0.98 28.88 17.27
N THR A 21 1.01 29.19 18.57
CA THR A 21 0.51 28.31 19.63
C THR A 21 -1.01 28.29 19.63
N GLY A 22 -1.60 27.11 19.39
CA GLY A 22 -3.05 26.91 19.41
C GLY A 22 -3.63 26.78 20.82
N PRO A 23 -4.97 26.65 20.93
CA PRO A 23 -5.64 26.42 22.22
C PRO A 23 -5.12 25.15 22.91
N ARG A 24 -5.12 25.16 24.25
CA ARG A 24 -4.75 23.98 25.06
C ARG A 24 -5.79 22.89 24.85
N LEU A 25 -5.34 21.73 24.36
CA LEU A 25 -6.19 20.55 24.14
C LEU A 25 -5.97 19.53 25.24
N THR A 26 -7.05 18.83 25.61
CA THR A 26 -6.96 17.66 26.48
C THR A 26 -6.42 16.47 25.69
N LYS A 27 -5.89 15.44 26.39
CA LYS A 27 -5.33 14.23 25.77
C LYS A 27 -6.28 13.56 24.76
N ASN A 28 -7.57 13.52 25.11
CA ASN A 28 -8.61 12.91 24.28
C ASN A 28 -8.88 13.71 23.00
N GLN A 29 -8.89 15.04 23.10
CA GLN A 29 -9.10 15.94 21.95
C GLN A 29 -7.93 15.89 20.97
N ALA A 30 -6.69 15.90 21.49
CA ALA A 30 -5.48 15.76 20.68
C ALA A 30 -5.44 14.40 19.95
N SER A 31 -5.78 13.32 20.66
CA SER A 31 -5.83 11.97 20.08
C SER A 31 -6.89 11.87 18.98
N ALA A 32 -8.07 12.47 19.18
CA ALA A 32 -9.13 12.52 18.18
C ALA A 32 -8.72 13.27 16.90
N ILE A 33 -8.01 14.40 17.03
CA ILE A 33 -7.51 15.18 15.88
C ILE A 33 -6.46 14.39 15.09
N VAL A 34 -5.52 13.74 15.76
CA VAL A 34 -4.51 12.90 15.09
C VAL A 34 -5.16 11.73 14.37
N LEU A 35 -6.14 11.07 14.99
CA LEU A 35 -6.90 9.99 14.36
C LEU A 35 -7.71 10.48 13.17
N LEU A 36 -8.37 11.65 13.27
CA LEU A 36 -9.13 12.25 12.18
C LEU A 36 -8.22 12.64 11.01
N LEU A 37 -7.07 13.27 11.27
CA LEU A 37 -6.09 13.63 10.24
C LEU A 37 -5.50 12.39 9.59
N LYS A 38 -5.16 11.36 10.38
CA LYS A 38 -4.68 10.09 9.84
C LYS A 38 -5.76 9.43 8.99
N PHE A 39 -7.02 9.43 9.43
CA PHE A 39 -8.16 8.92 8.69
C PHE A 39 -8.35 9.68 7.37
N ILE A 40 -8.36 11.02 7.40
CA ILE A 40 -8.45 11.88 6.21
C ILE A 40 -7.30 11.59 5.27
N LEU A 41 -6.05 11.57 5.74
CA LEU A 41 -4.87 11.28 4.90
C LEU A 41 -4.89 9.86 4.32
N THR A 42 -5.46 8.87 5.02
CA THR A 42 -5.61 7.51 4.50
C THR A 42 -6.76 7.34 3.53
N THR A 43 -7.80 8.17 3.63
CA THR A 43 -9.01 8.09 2.78
C THR A 43 -8.97 9.07 1.61
N TYR A 44 -8.12 10.09 1.68
CA TYR A 44 -7.95 11.08 0.63
C TYR A 44 -7.12 10.50 -0.52
N LYS A 45 -7.82 9.95 -1.50
CA LYS A 45 -7.28 9.61 -2.81
C LYS A 45 -7.32 10.87 -3.68
N PRO A 46 -6.18 11.53 -3.99
CA PRO A 46 -6.21 12.73 -4.81
C PRO A 46 -6.73 12.38 -6.21
N GLN A 47 -7.87 12.97 -6.60
CA GLN A 47 -8.52 12.79 -7.89
C GLN A 47 -7.88 13.67 -8.98
N GLY A 48 -6.55 13.82 -8.92
CA GLY A 48 -5.78 14.49 -9.96
C GLY A 48 -5.40 13.46 -11.03
N SER A 49 -6.07 13.48 -12.17
CA SER A 49 -5.77 12.64 -13.33
C SER A 49 -4.44 13.06 -13.97
N ILE A 50 -3.32 12.67 -13.38
CA ILE A 50 -2.08 12.55 -14.16
C ILE A 50 -2.29 11.32 -15.04
N MET A 51 -2.74 11.54 -16.27
CA MET A 51 -2.62 10.57 -17.36
C MET A 51 -1.19 10.07 -17.31
N PRO A 52 -0.94 8.86 -16.80
CA PRO A 52 0.43 8.50 -16.56
C PRO A 52 1.02 8.18 -17.91
N ASN A 53 2.05 8.95 -18.28
CA ASN A 53 2.95 8.69 -19.41
C ASN A 53 3.01 7.18 -19.66
N GLU A 54 2.70 6.74 -20.88
CA GLU A 54 2.53 5.33 -21.24
C GLU A 54 3.70 4.48 -20.73
N ARG A 55 4.91 5.04 -20.72
CA ARG A 55 6.11 4.45 -20.11
C ARG A 55 5.94 4.16 -18.61
N ALA A 56 5.48 5.13 -17.83
CA ALA A 56 5.25 4.98 -16.39
C ALA A 56 4.12 3.97 -16.11
N SER A 57 3.07 3.99 -16.93
CA SER A 57 1.98 3.01 -16.88
C SER A 57 2.48 1.59 -17.16
N GLU A 58 3.28 1.41 -18.20
CA GLU A 58 3.84 0.11 -18.53
C GLU A 58 4.84 -0.37 -17.47
N LEU A 59 5.68 0.51 -16.92
CA LEU A 59 6.56 0.18 -15.80
C LEU A 59 5.76 -0.30 -14.57
N ARG A 60 4.64 0.34 -14.25
CA ARG A 60 3.76 -0.12 -13.17
C ARG A 60 3.12 -1.47 -13.47
N ARG A 61 2.62 -1.70 -14.70
CA ARG A 61 2.09 -3.01 -15.10
C ARG A 61 3.15 -4.10 -15.01
N ARG A 62 4.38 -3.83 -15.45
CA ARG A 62 5.52 -4.75 -15.35
C ARG A 62 5.86 -5.07 -13.90
N ARG A 63 5.96 -4.05 -13.03
CA ARG A 63 6.20 -4.24 -11.58
C ARG A 63 5.09 -5.06 -10.93
N HIS A 64 3.83 -4.79 -11.28
CA HIS A 64 2.66 -5.53 -10.80
C HIS A 64 2.67 -7.00 -11.23
N ARG A 65 2.96 -7.27 -12.52
CA ARG A 65 3.13 -8.63 -13.02
C ARG A 65 4.24 -9.36 -12.26
N LYS A 66 5.41 -8.72 -12.07
CA LYS A 66 6.53 -9.29 -11.31
C LYS A 66 6.15 -9.61 -9.86
N ALA A 67 5.52 -8.68 -9.15
CA ALA A 67 5.09 -8.86 -7.76
C ALA A 67 4.07 -10.01 -7.61
N LYS A 68 3.11 -10.11 -8.53
CA LYS A 68 2.15 -11.21 -8.56
C LYS A 68 2.82 -12.56 -8.81
N LEU A 69 3.74 -12.63 -9.78
CA LEU A 69 4.50 -13.87 -10.06
C LEU A 69 5.34 -14.29 -8.85
N THR A 70 6.03 -13.37 -8.18
CA THR A 70 6.80 -13.70 -6.97
C THR A 70 5.91 -14.23 -5.84
N ASN A 71 4.70 -13.69 -5.68
CA ASN A 71 3.77 -14.17 -4.66
C ASN A 71 3.20 -15.55 -5.01
N LEU A 72 2.91 -15.81 -6.29
CA LEU A 72 2.49 -17.13 -6.74
C LEU A 72 3.59 -18.17 -6.57
N LYS A 73 4.85 -17.81 -6.85
CA LYS A 73 6.01 -18.68 -6.62
C LYS A 73 6.18 -19.04 -5.13
N LYS A 74 6.03 -18.08 -4.22
CA LYS A 74 6.06 -18.36 -2.77
C LYS A 74 4.92 -19.30 -2.33
N LYS A 75 3.72 -19.11 -2.89
CA LYS A 75 2.57 -19.99 -2.61
C LYS A 75 2.79 -21.40 -3.16
N LEU A 76 3.48 -21.52 -4.28
CA LEU A 76 3.76 -22.79 -4.93
C LEU A 76 4.53 -23.76 -4.04
N GLU A 77 5.51 -23.25 -3.28
CA GLU A 77 6.37 -24.06 -2.40
C GLU A 77 5.57 -24.86 -1.36
N LYS A 78 4.40 -24.33 -0.95
CA LYS A 78 3.53 -24.94 0.06
C LYS A 78 2.24 -25.52 -0.53
N ALA A 79 2.03 -25.38 -1.83
CA ALA A 79 0.76 -25.72 -2.48
C ALA A 79 0.61 -27.24 -2.66
N SER A 80 -0.59 -27.73 -2.39
CA SER A 80 -1.04 -29.09 -2.74
C SER A 80 -1.19 -29.27 -4.25
N LYS A 81 -1.28 -30.52 -4.73
CA LYS A 81 -1.38 -30.83 -6.18
C LYS A 81 -2.57 -30.11 -6.85
N SER A 82 -3.69 -29.99 -6.16
CA SER A 82 -4.90 -29.29 -6.62
C SER A 82 -4.67 -27.79 -6.76
N GLU A 83 -4.00 -27.17 -5.78
CA GLU A 83 -3.70 -25.74 -5.78
C GLU A 83 -2.67 -25.35 -6.85
N LYS A 84 -1.73 -26.25 -7.15
CA LYS A 84 -0.77 -26.06 -8.26
C LYS A 84 -1.47 -25.87 -9.60
N GLY A 85 -2.55 -26.60 -9.87
CA GLY A 85 -3.37 -26.41 -11.08
C GLY A 85 -4.02 -25.01 -11.13
N ILE A 86 -4.53 -24.53 -9.99
CA ILE A 86 -5.11 -23.18 -9.87
C ILE A 86 -4.05 -22.10 -10.08
N ILE A 87 -2.84 -22.31 -9.54
CA ILE A 87 -1.70 -21.40 -9.73
C ILE A 87 -1.31 -21.36 -11.21
N ALA A 88 -1.23 -22.51 -11.89
CA ALA A 88 -0.91 -22.57 -13.32
C ALA A 88 -1.90 -21.78 -14.17
N ALA A 89 -3.21 -21.93 -13.92
CA ALA A 89 -4.24 -21.13 -14.58
C ALA A 89 -4.10 -19.62 -14.33
N LYS A 90 -3.72 -19.22 -13.10
CA LYS A 90 -3.45 -17.82 -12.76
C LYS A 90 -2.23 -17.26 -13.49
N VAL A 91 -1.17 -18.06 -13.64
CA VAL A 91 0.05 -17.65 -14.36
C VAL A 91 -0.26 -17.45 -15.84
N ARG A 92 -1.03 -18.36 -16.48
CA ARG A 92 -1.49 -18.26 -17.88
C ARG A 92 -2.27 -16.97 -18.16
N ARG A 93 -3.13 -16.54 -17.24
CA ARG A 93 -3.88 -15.29 -17.38
C ARG A 93 -3.04 -14.03 -17.15
N LEU A 94 -1.91 -14.15 -16.45
CA LEU A 94 -1.12 -13.00 -16.00
C LEU A 94 -0.02 -12.59 -16.99
N SER A 95 0.53 -13.56 -17.74
CA SER A 95 1.64 -13.33 -18.65
C SER A 95 1.44 -14.09 -19.96
N PRO A 96 1.62 -13.46 -21.13
CA PRO A 96 1.55 -14.15 -22.42
C PRO A 96 2.67 -15.19 -22.62
N GLY A 97 3.75 -15.13 -21.82
CA GLY A 97 4.84 -16.13 -21.79
C GLY A 97 4.73 -17.12 -20.62
N ALA A 98 3.51 -17.47 -20.22
CA ALA A 98 3.28 -18.30 -19.04
C ALA A 98 3.85 -19.71 -19.15
N GLU A 99 3.83 -20.33 -20.33
CA GLU A 99 4.26 -21.73 -20.49
C GLU A 99 5.74 -21.93 -20.13
N GLN A 100 6.61 -20.98 -20.49
CA GLN A 100 8.02 -21.04 -20.12
C GLN A 100 8.22 -20.87 -18.60
N LEU A 101 7.45 -19.99 -17.96
CA LEU A 101 7.48 -19.82 -16.50
C LEU A 101 6.98 -21.08 -15.77
N LEU A 102 5.99 -21.78 -16.32
CA LEU A 102 5.47 -23.02 -15.75
C LEU A 102 6.46 -24.17 -15.90
N ALA A 103 7.15 -24.26 -17.04
CA ALA A 103 8.24 -25.20 -17.25
C ALA A 103 9.39 -24.95 -16.25
N ASP A 104 9.81 -23.69 -16.08
CA ASP A 104 10.84 -23.30 -15.10
C ASP A 104 10.43 -23.65 -13.66
N TRP A 105 9.14 -23.57 -13.34
CA TRP A 105 8.60 -23.88 -12.02
C TRP A 105 8.29 -25.37 -11.84
N LYS A 106 8.47 -26.19 -12.89
CA LYS A 106 8.18 -27.63 -12.92
C LYS A 106 6.75 -27.97 -12.51
N ILE A 107 5.79 -27.16 -12.98
CA ILE A 107 4.36 -27.38 -12.76
C ILE A 107 3.74 -27.60 -14.14
N SER A 108 3.44 -28.85 -14.46
CA SER A 108 2.69 -29.22 -15.67
C SER A 108 1.20 -29.32 -15.38
#